data_AF-A0A445D1T2-F1
#
_entry.id   AF-A0A445D1T2-F1
#
_cell.length_a   1.000
_cell.length_b   1.000
_cell.length_c   1.000
_cell.angle_alpha   90.00
_cell.angle_beta   90.00
_cell.angle_gamma   90.00
#
_symmetry.space_group_name_H-M   'P 1'
#
loop_
_entity.id
_entity.type
_entity.pdbx_description
1 polymer ?
#
loop_
_entity_poly.entity_id
_entity_poly.type
_entity_poly.pdbx_seq_one_letter_code
_entity_poly.pdbx_strand_id
1 'polypeptide(L)'
;MLWLEQKWRSQLPTQSGGSKRTNVSATGAYSSSSNSETPLADEPDVDSPVRPQRSKKSKQKGKGKAQRSKDFRERKSLVVKKLSLMEDIKNVREKELMDREKEREMDMQILNADTSTMSEKRRALHEIACEKIIAK
;
A
#
# COMPACT_ATOMS: atom_id res chain seq x y z
N MET A 1 -4.22 34.87 8.04
CA MET A 1 -4.83 33.57 7.66
C MET A 1 -4.55 32.57 8.77
N LEU A 2 -5.60 32.09 9.45
CA LEU A 2 -5.48 31.19 10.60
C LEU A 2 -5.08 29.77 10.14
N TRP A 3 -3.98 29.25 10.68
CA TRP A 3 -3.60 27.84 10.56
C TRP A 3 -4.50 27.01 11.47
N LEU A 4 -5.26 26.08 10.89
CA LEU A 4 -6.03 25.10 11.64
C LEU A 4 -5.17 23.83 11.78
N GLU A 5 -4.62 23.61 12.97
CA GLU A 5 -3.82 22.43 13.29
C GLU A 5 -4.68 21.15 13.28
N GLN A 6 -4.23 20.14 12.54
CA GLN A 6 -4.89 18.84 12.43
C GLN A 6 -4.66 18.00 13.70
N LYS A 7 -5.64 18.00 14.61
CA LYS A 7 -5.70 17.28 15.91
C LYS A 7 -5.59 15.73 15.86
N TRP A 8 -5.34 15.13 14.71
CA TRP A 8 -5.42 13.66 14.55
C TRP A 8 -4.08 12.95 14.70
N ARG A 9 -2.96 13.68 14.90
CA ARG A 9 -1.61 13.10 15.01
C ARG A 9 -1.11 12.84 16.44
N SER A 10 -1.88 13.16 17.46
CA SER A 10 -1.48 12.91 18.85
C SER A 10 -2.31 11.77 19.46
N GLN A 11 -1.95 10.54 19.12
CA GLN A 11 -2.14 9.34 19.94
C GLN A 11 -1.41 8.17 19.28
N LEU A 12 -0.13 8.01 19.62
CA LEU A 12 0.59 6.76 19.41
C LEU A 12 0.07 5.75 20.44
N PRO A 13 -0.38 4.54 20.05
CA PRO A 13 -0.55 3.46 21.01
C PRO A 13 0.84 2.93 21.38
N THR A 14 1.37 3.37 22.52
CA THR A 14 2.43 2.64 23.20
C THR A 14 1.83 1.37 23.80
N GLN A 15 1.70 0.31 23.01
CA GLN A 15 1.41 -1.02 23.55
C GLN A 15 2.73 -1.79 23.74
N SER A 16 3.28 -1.56 24.92
CA SER A 16 4.22 -2.45 25.59
C SER A 16 3.48 -3.70 26.07
N GLY A 17 4.08 -4.87 25.83
CA GLY A 17 3.97 -6.03 26.71
C GLY A 17 2.80 -6.98 26.45
N GLY A 18 3.10 -8.19 25.96
CA GLY A 18 2.11 -9.27 25.99
C GLY A 18 2.40 -10.52 25.15
N SER A 19 3.65 -10.93 24.96
CA SER A 19 3.93 -12.29 24.50
C SER A 19 3.67 -13.28 25.65
N LYS A 20 2.78 -14.25 25.44
CA LYS A 20 2.78 -15.63 26.02
C LYS A 20 1.43 -16.33 25.86
N ARG A 21 1.33 -17.27 24.92
CA ARG A 21 0.52 -18.49 25.11
C ARG A 21 1.27 -19.66 24.48
N THR A 22 1.79 -20.54 25.33
CA THR A 22 2.30 -21.87 24.96
C THR A 22 1.18 -22.86 25.23
N ASN A 23 0.75 -23.62 24.22
CA ASN A 23 -0.17 -24.75 24.40
C ASN A 23 0.63 -25.97 24.84
N VAL A 24 0.26 -26.55 25.97
CA VAL A 24 0.65 -27.91 26.39
C VAL A 24 -0.64 -28.63 26.75
N SER A 25 -0.99 -29.65 25.98
CA SER A 25 -2.07 -30.58 26.30
C SER A 25 -1.49 -31.70 27.15
N ALA A 26 -1.85 -31.74 28.43
CA ALA A 26 -1.54 -32.85 29.33
C ALA A 26 -2.83 -33.36 29.98
N THR A 27 -3.12 -34.61 29.66
CA THR A 27 -4.12 -35.51 30.24
C THR A 27 -3.93 -35.63 31.75
N GLY A 28 -5.01 -35.51 32.55
CA GLY A 28 -4.93 -35.80 33.99
C GLY A 28 -6.21 -35.55 34.78
N ALA A 29 -6.88 -36.66 35.09
CA ALA A 29 -7.88 -36.99 36.12
C ALA A 29 -8.46 -35.90 37.07
N TYR A 30 -9.79 -36.00 37.25
CA TYR A 30 -10.69 -35.24 38.14
C TYR A 30 -10.26 -35.08 39.60
N SER A 31 -10.71 -33.98 40.24
CA SER A 31 -11.11 -33.96 41.67
C SER A 31 -12.03 -32.77 41.95
N SER A 32 -13.29 -33.06 42.31
CA SER A 32 -14.26 -32.09 42.85
C SER A 32 -14.25 -32.16 44.37
N SER A 33 -14.14 -31.00 45.04
CA SER A 33 -14.40 -30.88 46.48
C SER A 33 -15.40 -29.74 46.74
N SER A 34 -16.43 -30.10 47.49
CA SER A 34 -17.69 -29.39 47.73
C SER A 34 -17.59 -28.05 48.49
N ASN A 35 -18.63 -27.25 48.31
CA ASN A 35 -18.88 -25.93 48.90
C ASN A 35 -19.01 -25.99 50.43
N SER A 36 -18.42 -25.01 51.13
CA SER A 36 -18.79 -24.66 52.50
C SER A 36 -19.73 -23.45 52.50
N GLU A 37 -20.99 -23.69 52.84
CA GLU A 37 -21.91 -22.66 53.31
C GLU A 37 -21.49 -22.16 54.70
N THR A 38 -21.50 -20.86 54.94
CA THR A 38 -21.69 -20.27 56.28
C THR A 38 -22.14 -18.80 56.16
N PRO A 39 -22.87 -18.27 57.17
CA PRO A 39 -23.97 -17.33 56.97
C PRO A 39 -23.69 -15.92 57.52
N LEU A 40 -24.67 -15.04 57.24
CA LEU A 40 -25.13 -13.95 58.10
C LEU A 40 -24.12 -12.84 58.45
N ALA A 41 -24.25 -11.71 57.75
CA ALA A 41 -23.89 -10.40 58.28
C ALA A 41 -24.96 -9.39 57.87
N ASP A 42 -25.59 -8.79 58.89
CA ASP A 42 -26.55 -7.70 58.80
C ASP A 42 -25.95 -6.43 58.17
N GLU A 43 -26.72 -5.87 57.22
CA GLU A 43 -26.97 -4.44 56.91
C GLU A 43 -25.78 -3.48 56.68
N PRO A 44 -25.83 -2.65 55.62
CA PRO A 44 -26.71 -1.48 55.67
C PRO A 44 -27.45 -1.15 54.36
N ASP A 45 -28.72 -0.76 54.52
CA ASP A 45 -29.57 0.05 53.63
C ASP A 45 -28.78 0.95 52.67
N VAL A 46 -28.49 0.41 51.48
CA VAL A 46 -27.93 1.18 50.36
C VAL A 46 -29.10 1.66 49.50
N ASP A 47 -29.36 2.97 49.58
CA ASP A 47 -30.30 3.69 48.72
C ASP A 47 -30.12 3.23 47.27
N SER A 48 -31.10 2.46 46.78
CA SER A 48 -31.02 1.82 45.48
C SER A 48 -31.12 2.89 44.40
N PRO A 49 -30.10 3.08 43.54
CA PRO A 49 -30.17 4.09 42.51
C PRO A 49 -31.31 3.75 41.53
N VAL A 50 -32.32 4.61 41.48
CA VAL A 50 -33.45 4.52 40.56
C VAL A 50 -32.91 4.44 39.13
N ARG A 51 -33.13 3.29 38.46
CA ARG A 51 -32.73 3.11 37.06
C ARG A 51 -33.52 4.08 36.18
N PRO A 52 -32.86 4.89 35.32
CA PRO A 52 -33.58 5.76 34.41
C PRO A 52 -34.41 4.93 33.43
N GLN A 53 -35.68 5.30 33.31
CA GLN A 53 -36.66 4.64 32.44
C GLN A 53 -36.17 4.67 30.99
N ARG A 54 -35.95 3.47 30.42
CA ARG A 54 -35.47 3.31 29.04
C ARG A 54 -36.46 3.92 28.06
N SER A 55 -36.08 5.03 27.42
CA SER A 55 -36.78 5.55 26.26
C SER A 55 -36.68 4.54 25.11
N LYS A 56 -37.83 4.11 24.54
CA LYS A 56 -37.88 3.29 23.33
C LYS A 56 -37.20 4.04 22.19
N LYS A 57 -36.02 3.55 21.76
CA LYS A 57 -35.29 4.08 20.61
C LYS A 57 -36.10 3.79 19.34
N SER A 58 -36.53 4.83 18.64
CA SER A 58 -37.10 4.69 17.31
C SER A 58 -36.02 4.12 16.37
N LYS A 59 -36.39 3.15 15.53
CA LYS A 59 -35.48 2.59 14.53
C LYS A 59 -35.05 3.73 13.60
N GLN A 60 -33.77 4.08 13.64
CA GLN A 60 -33.15 4.98 12.67
C GLN A 60 -33.23 4.29 11.30
N LYS A 61 -34.15 4.74 10.42
CA LYS A 61 -34.16 4.28 9.02
C LYS A 61 -32.84 4.72 8.38
N GLY A 62 -32.02 3.73 8.04
CA GLY A 62 -30.69 3.94 7.48
C GLY A 62 -30.73 4.69 6.16
N LYS A 63 -30.41 5.98 6.19
CA LYS A 63 -30.12 6.82 5.03
C LYS A 63 -28.60 6.84 4.84
N GLY A 64 -28.07 5.84 4.13
CA GLY A 64 -26.60 5.70 3.96
C GLY A 64 -26.10 4.85 2.79
N LYS A 65 -26.99 4.30 1.95
CA LYS A 65 -26.56 3.38 0.88
C LYS A 65 -25.97 4.07 -0.37
N ALA A 66 -26.31 5.34 -0.64
CA ALA A 66 -25.92 6.01 -1.90
C ALA A 66 -24.51 6.64 -1.89
N GLN A 67 -23.99 7.06 -0.74
CA GLN A 67 -22.67 7.71 -0.64
C GLN A 67 -21.53 6.72 -0.94
N ARG A 68 -21.59 5.52 -0.35
CA ARG A 68 -20.53 4.49 -0.45
C ARG A 68 -20.29 3.96 -1.87
N SER A 69 -21.31 3.96 -2.73
CA SER A 69 -21.18 3.43 -4.09
C SER A 69 -20.47 4.40 -5.04
N LYS A 70 -20.54 5.71 -4.77
CA LYS A 70 -19.83 6.76 -5.53
C LYS A 70 -18.33 6.72 -5.21
N ASP A 71 -17.99 6.71 -3.92
CA ASP A 71 -16.60 6.55 -3.45
C ASP A 71 -15.97 5.25 -3.96
N PHE A 72 -16.75 4.17 -4.02
CA PHE A 72 -16.29 2.88 -4.54
C PHE A 72 -16.05 2.91 -6.05
N ARG A 73 -16.90 3.61 -6.83
CA ARG A 73 -16.70 3.80 -8.28
C ARG A 73 -15.47 4.66 -8.56
N GLU A 74 -15.27 5.73 -7.80
CA GLU A 74 -14.08 6.58 -7.90
C GLU A 74 -12.81 5.81 -7.57
N ARG A 75 -12.80 5.03 -6.47
CA ARG A 75 -11.68 4.12 -6.14
C ARG A 75 -11.39 3.11 -7.24
N LYS A 76 -12.40 2.51 -7.86
CA LYS A 76 -12.20 1.62 -9.02
C LYS A 76 -11.57 2.36 -10.19
N SER A 77 -12.07 3.55 -10.52
CA SER A 77 -11.52 4.36 -11.61
C SER A 77 -10.07 4.80 -11.35
N LEU A 78 -9.72 5.08 -10.09
CA LEU A 78 -8.35 5.40 -9.68
C LEU A 78 -7.42 4.19 -9.84
N VAL A 79 -7.86 3.00 -9.45
CA VAL A 79 -7.08 1.76 -9.62
C VAL A 79 -6.83 1.49 -11.10
N VAL A 80 -7.85 1.62 -11.96
CA VAL A 80 -7.70 1.47 -13.42
C VAL A 80 -6.72 2.50 -13.98
N LYS A 81 -6.83 3.78 -13.59
CA LYS A 81 -5.91 4.84 -14.02
C LYS A 81 -4.47 4.57 -13.57
N LYS A 82 -4.28 4.08 -12.34
CA LYS A 82 -2.96 3.73 -11.81
C LYS A 82 -2.31 2.58 -12.60
N LEU A 83 -3.10 1.57 -12.98
CA LEU A 83 -2.62 0.48 -13.81
C LEU A 83 -2.24 0.96 -15.21
N SER A 84 -3.09 1.79 -15.84
CA SER A 84 -2.78 2.41 -17.14
C SER A 84 -1.49 3.21 -17.10
N LEU A 85 -1.32 4.08 -16.10
CA LEU A 85 -0.11 4.89 -15.94
C LEU A 85 1.14 4.02 -15.78
N MET A 86 1.05 2.92 -15.05
CA MET A 86 2.17 2.00 -14.86
C MET A 86 2.55 1.29 -16.16
N GLU A 87 1.56 0.91 -16.98
CA GLU A 87 1.79 0.35 -18.32
C GLU A 87 2.42 1.39 -19.25
N ASP A 88 1.93 2.63 -19.24
CA ASP A 88 2.49 3.71 -20.06
C ASP A 88 3.95 4.00 -19.69
N ILE A 89 4.28 4.05 -18.39
CA ILE A 89 5.66 4.23 -17.91
C ILE A 89 6.56 3.07 -18.38
N LYS A 90 6.06 1.84 -18.30
CA LYS A 90 6.79 0.66 -18.77
C LYS A 90 7.05 0.75 -20.28
N ASN A 91 6.02 1.08 -21.07
CA ASN A 91 6.11 1.19 -22.52
C ASN A 91 7.06 2.31 -22.96
N VAL A 92 7.03 3.47 -22.29
CA VAL A 92 7.99 4.56 -22.55
C VAL A 92 9.42 4.09 -22.31
N ARG A 93 9.67 3.41 -21.19
CA ARG A 93 11.00 2.91 -20.85
C ARG A 93 11.49 1.85 -21.84
N GLU A 94 10.62 0.93 -22.23
CA GLU A 94 10.94 -0.10 -23.23
C GLU A 94 11.26 0.52 -24.59
N LYS A 95 10.48 1.51 -25.02
CA LYS A 95 10.73 2.23 -26.27
C LYS A 95 12.07 2.97 -26.26
N GLU A 96 12.41 3.64 -25.16
CA GLU A 96 13.70 4.34 -25.03
C GLU A 96 14.89 3.37 -25.16
N LEU A 97 14.79 2.18 -24.55
CA LEU A 97 15.82 1.14 -24.67
C LEU A 97 15.94 0.62 -26.10
N MET A 98 14.81 0.36 -26.76
CA MET A 98 14.78 -0.06 -28.16
C MET A 98 15.39 1.00 -29.09
N ASP A 99 15.08 2.27 -28.87
CA ASP A 99 15.63 3.36 -29.69
C ASP A 99 17.14 3.52 -29.47
N ARG A 100 17.62 3.37 -28.23
CA ARG A 100 19.06 3.36 -27.91
C ARG A 100 19.79 2.16 -28.51
N GLU A 101 19.16 0.99 -28.54
CA GLU A 101 19.74 -0.19 -29.17
C GLU A 101 19.82 -0.05 -30.69
N LYS A 102 18.77 0.48 -31.33
CA LYS A 102 18.78 0.81 -32.75
C LYS A 102 19.86 1.83 -33.11
N GLU A 103 20.06 2.85 -32.28
CA GLU A 103 21.15 3.81 -32.49
C GLU A 103 22.52 3.12 -32.46
N ARG A 104 22.77 2.28 -31.46
CA ARG A 104 24.02 1.50 -31.35
C ARG A 104 24.21 0.55 -32.53
N GLU A 105 23.15 -0.07 -33.02
CA GLU A 105 23.18 -0.95 -34.18
C GLU A 105 23.54 -0.18 -35.46
N MET A 106 22.93 0.99 -35.68
CA MET A 106 23.27 1.87 -36.81
C MET A 106 24.72 2.36 -36.71
N ASP A 107 25.15 2.77 -35.52
CA ASP A 107 26.53 3.20 -35.27
C ASP A 107 27.52 2.06 -35.56
N MET A 108 27.21 0.82 -35.16
CA MET A 108 28.02 -0.36 -35.47
C MET A 108 28.06 -0.66 -36.97
N GLN A 109 26.95 -0.52 -37.69
CA GLN A 109 26.93 -0.68 -39.16
C GLN A 109 27.82 0.35 -39.86
N ILE A 110 27.83 1.60 -39.37
CA ILE A 110 28.71 2.65 -39.90
C ILE A 110 30.17 2.26 -39.65
N LEU A 111 30.51 1.83 -38.44
CA LEU A 111 31.88 1.44 -38.10
C LEU A 111 32.37 0.23 -38.92
N ASN A 112 31.50 -0.75 -39.18
CA ASN A 112 31.84 -1.98 -39.88
C ASN A 112 31.74 -1.88 -41.42
N ALA A 113 31.36 -0.72 -41.96
CA ALA A 113 31.20 -0.54 -43.40
C ALA A 113 32.54 -0.69 -44.14
N ASP A 114 32.54 -1.43 -45.26
CA ASP A 114 33.72 -1.56 -46.12
C ASP A 114 34.06 -0.23 -46.80
N THR A 115 35.28 0.27 -46.55
CA THR A 115 35.80 1.53 -47.09
C THR A 115 36.67 1.34 -48.33
N SER A 116 36.94 0.09 -48.72
CA SER A 116 37.79 -0.26 -49.86
C SER A 116 37.21 0.28 -51.18
N THR A 117 35.88 0.22 -51.33
CA THR A 117 35.15 0.71 -52.51
C THR A 117 34.86 2.22 -52.50
N MET A 118 35.15 2.92 -51.40
CA MET A 118 34.84 4.35 -51.27
C MET A 118 35.92 5.25 -51.89
N SER A 119 35.50 6.31 -52.59
CA SER A 119 36.39 7.40 -53.02
C SER A 119 37.01 8.11 -51.82
N GLU A 120 38.21 8.69 -51.96
CA GLU A 120 38.94 9.38 -50.87
C GLU A 120 38.10 10.43 -50.13
N LYS A 121 37.34 11.25 -50.87
CA LYS A 121 36.44 12.26 -50.26
C LYS A 121 35.38 11.64 -49.35
N ARG A 122 34.84 10.47 -49.72
CA ARG A 122 33.86 9.73 -48.92
C ARG A 122 34.52 9.02 -47.74
N ARG A 123 35.74 8.50 -47.92
CA ARG A 123 36.52 7.87 -46.85
C ARG A 123 36.83 8.87 -45.74
N ALA A 124 37.24 10.10 -46.07
CA ALA A 124 37.46 11.16 -45.08
C ALA A 124 36.17 11.51 -44.29
N LEU A 125 35.00 11.53 -44.95
CA LEU A 125 33.73 11.75 -44.26
C LEU A 125 33.34 10.58 -43.35
N HIS A 126 33.62 9.35 -43.78
CA HIS A 126 33.39 8.14 -42.98
C HIS A 126 34.27 8.11 -41.74
N GLU A 127 35.56 8.47 -41.86
CA GLU A 127 36.49 8.60 -40.74
C GLU A 127 35.98 9.60 -39.69
N ILE A 128 35.55 10.79 -40.12
CA ILE A 128 34.95 11.81 -39.24
C ILE A 128 33.67 11.29 -38.56
N ALA A 129 32.85 10.50 -39.27
CA ALA A 129 31.65 9.91 -38.69
C ALA A 129 31.99 8.85 -37.62
N CYS A 130 32.98 8.00 -37.88
CA CYS A 130 33.48 7.01 -36.93
C CYS A 130 34.06 7.66 -35.67
N GLU A 131 34.86 8.72 -35.82
CA GLU A 131 35.40 9.49 -34.67
C GLU A 131 34.28 10.05 -33.79
N LYS A 132 33.23 10.61 -34.40
CA LYS A 132 32.07 11.13 -33.66
C LYS A 132 31.35 10.02 -32.89
N ILE A 133 31.21 8.83 -33.47
CA ILE A 133 30.56 7.69 -32.83
C ILE A 133 31.41 7.19 -31.65
N ILE A 134 32.73 7.10 -31.82
CA ILE A 134 33.66 6.65 -30.75
C ILE A 134 33.70 7.66 -29.58
N ALA A 135 33.48 8.95 -29.86
CA ALA A 135 33.51 10.01 -28.87
C ALA A 135 32.15 10.29 -28.18
N LYS A 136 31.05 9.66 -28.61
CA LYS A 136 29.73 9.75 -27.96
C LYS A 136 29.75 9.11 -26.57
#